data_AF-A0A2J6IHU5-F1
#
_entry.id   AF-A0A2J6IHU5-F1
#
_cell.length_a   1.000
_cell.length_b   1.000
_cell.length_c   1.000
_cell.angle_alpha   90.00
_cell.angle_beta   90.00
_cell.angle_gamma   90.00
#
_symmetry.space_group_name_H-M   'P 1'
#
loop_
_entity.id
_entity.type
_entity.pdbx_description
1 polymer ?
#
loop_
_entity_poly.entity_id
_entity_poly.type
_entity_poly.pdbx_seq_one_letter_code
_entity_poly.pdbx_strand_id
1 'polypeptide(L)'
;MIGEPYLNTEYLGILVDPKLKDENPLLDLKLRKAINYGFDRKKMIKFLRNNIGIPAEGGIIPPSMLNKNAQIDYGYSFRPDSVKKLLKEISYFELDKKPEIKLVTTSDYIDLCKFIQSQLGDFGLEIGVEVSPAGAVREMKANSKLNFFRASWIADYPDAENYLSLFISENFSPNGPNYTHYKSAEFDEMYKESMMELDIIKRKSIYRKMDSVMMTYSPVVILYYDQSLRFINKKISGMNSNPINLLNLKTVQKSK
;
A
#
# COMPACT_ATOMS: atom_id res chain seq x y z
N MET A 1 22.87 -14.15 -9.12
CA MET A 1 21.82 -13.28 -8.55
C MET A 1 20.54 -14.10 -8.55
N ILE A 2 19.84 -14.16 -7.44
CA ILE A 2 18.51 -14.79 -7.35
C ILE A 2 17.51 -13.65 -7.14
N GLY A 3 16.49 -13.58 -7.97
CA GLY A 3 15.41 -12.60 -7.86
C GLY A 3 14.09 -13.32 -7.61
N GLU A 4 13.40 -12.99 -6.52
CA GLU A 4 12.13 -13.61 -6.12
C GLU A 4 11.12 -12.54 -5.72
N PRO A 5 9.80 -12.78 -5.90
CA PRO A 5 8.76 -11.94 -5.33
C PRO A 5 8.96 -11.85 -3.81
N TYR A 6 9.10 -10.63 -3.30
CA TYR A 6 9.06 -10.39 -1.86
C TYR A 6 7.58 -10.21 -1.51
N LEU A 7 7.11 -10.85 -0.45
CA LEU A 7 5.77 -10.59 0.11
C LEU A 7 5.80 -9.26 0.87
N ASN A 8 6.13 -8.17 0.16
CA ASN A 8 6.12 -6.80 0.66
C ASN A 8 5.26 -5.94 -0.27
N THR A 9 4.23 -5.30 0.30
CA THR A 9 3.42 -4.29 -0.40
C THR A 9 3.77 -2.91 0.12
N GLU A 10 4.07 -2.01 -0.81
CA GLU A 10 4.51 -0.65 -0.55
C GLU A 10 3.36 0.31 -0.84
N TYR A 11 2.99 1.15 0.13
CA TYR A 11 1.76 1.94 0.07
C TYR A 11 1.86 3.29 0.80
N LEU A 12 0.96 4.21 0.46
CA LEU A 12 0.65 5.36 1.31
C LEU A 12 -0.63 5.05 2.09
N GLY A 13 -0.61 5.19 3.41
CA GLY A 13 -1.79 5.06 4.25
C GLY A 13 -2.44 6.41 4.51
N ILE A 14 -3.77 6.43 4.53
CA ILE A 14 -4.60 7.59 4.81
C ILE A 14 -5.41 7.29 6.07
N LEU A 15 -5.33 8.15 7.08
CA LEU A 15 -6.18 8.06 8.25
C LEU A 15 -7.59 8.51 7.88
N VAL A 16 -8.59 7.64 8.03
CA VAL A 16 -9.99 7.87 7.66
C VAL A 16 -10.94 7.87 8.86
N ASP A 17 -10.48 8.18 10.08
CA ASP A 17 -11.35 8.35 11.27
C ASP A 17 -12.37 9.49 11.00
N PRO A 18 -13.69 9.22 11.00
CA PRO A 18 -14.73 10.23 10.79
C PRO A 18 -14.69 11.42 11.77
N LYS A 19 -14.03 11.29 12.93
CA LYS A 19 -13.86 12.40 13.88
C LYS A 19 -13.01 13.55 13.34
N LEU A 20 -12.15 13.28 12.35
CA LEU A 20 -11.23 14.27 11.77
C LEU A 20 -11.83 15.02 10.57
N LYS A 21 -13.15 14.97 10.38
CA LYS A 21 -13.81 15.45 9.14
C LYS A 21 -13.52 16.91 8.79
N ASP A 22 -13.42 17.77 9.80
CA ASP A 22 -13.20 19.21 9.59
C ASP A 22 -11.71 19.59 9.55
N GLU A 23 -10.81 18.64 9.88
CA GLU A 23 -9.35 18.82 9.94
C GLU A 23 -8.59 18.06 8.82
N ASN A 24 -9.17 16.99 8.28
CA ASN A 24 -8.54 16.09 7.34
C ASN A 24 -9.31 16.06 6.00
N PRO A 25 -8.85 16.78 4.95
CA PRO A 25 -9.53 16.81 3.65
C PRO A 25 -9.58 15.43 2.98
N LEU A 26 -8.66 14.52 3.35
CA LEU A 26 -8.59 13.17 2.81
C LEU A 26 -9.74 12.27 3.28
N LEU A 27 -10.65 12.74 4.14
CA LEU A 27 -11.93 12.06 4.37
C LEU A 27 -12.85 12.10 3.12
N ASP A 28 -12.64 13.03 2.18
CA ASP A 28 -13.32 12.99 0.88
C ASP A 28 -12.85 11.80 0.03
N LEU A 29 -13.77 10.88 -0.26
CA LEU A 29 -13.50 9.70 -1.08
C LEU A 29 -13.06 10.07 -2.51
N LYS A 30 -13.54 11.18 -3.08
CA LYS A 30 -13.14 11.65 -4.40
C LYS A 30 -11.68 12.07 -4.41
N LEU A 31 -11.21 12.72 -3.35
CA LEU A 31 -9.81 13.11 -3.18
C LEU A 31 -8.91 11.86 -3.04
N ARG A 32 -9.28 10.88 -2.21
CA ARG A 32 -8.52 9.61 -2.10
C ARG A 32 -8.44 8.84 -3.42
N LYS A 33 -9.51 8.86 -4.22
CA LYS A 33 -9.54 8.28 -5.58
C LYS A 33 -8.72 9.10 -6.57
N ALA A 34 -8.74 10.43 -6.50
CA ALA A 34 -7.93 11.30 -7.35
C ALA A 34 -6.43 11.07 -7.11
N ILE A 35 -5.99 10.96 -5.85
CA ILE A 35 -4.61 10.58 -5.48
C ILE A 35 -4.26 9.21 -6.07
N ASN A 36 -5.14 8.21 -5.90
CA ASN A 36 -4.92 6.86 -6.40
C ASN A 36 -4.80 6.78 -7.93
N TYR A 37 -5.62 7.53 -8.68
CA TYR A 37 -5.55 7.61 -10.14
C TYR A 37 -4.45 8.55 -10.67
N GLY A 38 -3.81 9.33 -9.79
CA GLY A 38 -3.06 10.55 -10.14
C GLY A 38 -1.57 10.40 -10.44
N PHE A 39 -0.99 9.20 -10.41
CA PHE A 39 0.42 9.01 -10.75
C PHE A 39 0.69 7.72 -11.52
N ASP A 40 1.71 7.76 -12.38
CA ASP A 40 2.11 6.64 -13.22
C ASP A 40 3.06 5.69 -12.47
N ARG A 41 2.48 4.64 -11.89
CA ARG A 41 3.20 3.56 -11.18
C ARG A 41 4.23 2.85 -12.07
N LYS A 42 4.00 2.76 -13.38
CA LYS A 42 4.92 2.08 -14.33
C LYS A 42 6.16 2.95 -14.56
N LYS A 43 5.99 4.28 -14.72
CA LYS A 43 7.13 5.23 -14.74
C LYS A 43 7.87 5.26 -13.42
N MET A 44 7.16 5.32 -12.29
CA MET A 44 7.77 5.32 -10.94
C MET A 44 8.74 4.14 -10.77
N ILE A 45 8.30 2.91 -11.08
CA ILE A 45 9.13 1.71 -10.95
C ILE A 45 10.24 1.63 -12.00
N LYS A 46 9.98 2.09 -13.22
CA LYS A 46 11.01 2.18 -14.27
C LYS A 46 12.17 3.11 -13.87
N PHE A 47 11.86 4.31 -13.38
CA PHE A 47 12.85 5.38 -13.17
C PHE A 47 13.45 5.42 -11.75
N LEU A 48 12.69 5.09 -10.71
CA LEU A 48 13.16 5.17 -9.32
C LEU A 48 13.57 3.81 -8.74
N ARG A 49 13.12 2.70 -9.35
CA ARG A 49 13.46 1.33 -8.90
C ARG A 49 14.17 0.50 -9.96
N ASN A 50 14.55 1.07 -11.11
CA ASN A 50 15.22 0.36 -12.21
C ASN A 50 14.47 -0.91 -12.70
N ASN A 51 13.13 -0.89 -12.66
CA ASN A 51 12.25 -2.04 -12.90
C ASN A 51 12.33 -3.19 -11.87
N ILE A 52 12.87 -2.93 -10.67
CA ILE A 52 12.84 -3.86 -9.53
C ILE A 52 11.53 -3.63 -8.78
N GLY A 53 10.67 -4.66 -8.72
CA GLY A 53 9.31 -4.56 -8.19
C GLY A 53 8.24 -4.51 -9.29
N ILE A 54 6.99 -4.72 -8.89
CA ILE A 54 5.83 -4.81 -9.77
C ILE A 54 4.91 -3.60 -9.51
N PRO A 55 4.63 -2.73 -10.52
CA PRO A 55 3.67 -1.64 -10.39
C PRO A 55 2.31 -2.13 -9.90
N ALA A 56 1.82 -1.61 -8.77
CA ALA A 56 0.63 -2.14 -8.12
C ALA A 56 -0.65 -1.44 -8.60
N GLU A 57 -1.25 -1.96 -9.67
CA GLU A 57 -2.56 -1.49 -10.15
C GLU A 57 -3.75 -2.17 -9.45
N GLY A 58 -3.48 -3.16 -8.57
CA GLY A 58 -4.47 -3.88 -7.76
C GLY A 58 -4.62 -3.34 -6.33
N GLY A 59 -4.91 -4.25 -5.38
CA GLY A 59 -5.05 -3.93 -3.96
C GLY A 59 -3.84 -4.27 -3.09
N ILE A 60 -4.03 -4.38 -1.78
CA ILE A 60 -2.94 -4.56 -0.82
C ILE A 60 -2.28 -5.95 -0.93
N ILE A 61 -3.04 -6.96 -1.35
CA ILE A 61 -2.56 -8.34 -1.48
C ILE A 61 -1.71 -8.47 -2.76
N PRO A 62 -0.46 -8.96 -2.69
CA PRO A 62 0.33 -9.24 -3.88
C PRO A 62 -0.38 -10.22 -4.84
N PRO A 63 -0.44 -9.95 -6.16
CA PRO A 63 -1.14 -10.79 -7.14
C PRO A 63 -0.71 -12.27 -7.13
N SER A 64 0.55 -12.53 -6.77
CA SER A 64 1.12 -13.87 -6.61
C SER A 64 0.42 -14.72 -5.55
N MET A 65 -0.26 -14.12 -4.57
CA MET A 65 -0.96 -14.84 -3.50
C MET A 65 -2.40 -15.17 -3.86
N LEU A 66 -3.11 -14.26 -4.55
CA LEU A 66 -4.51 -14.44 -4.91
C LEU A 66 -4.68 -15.62 -5.87
N ASN A 67 -4.11 -15.56 -7.08
CA ASN A 67 -3.96 -16.68 -8.02
C ASN A 67 -3.10 -16.24 -9.20
N LYS A 68 -2.17 -17.08 -9.69
CA LYS A 68 -1.23 -16.75 -10.79
C LYS A 68 -1.88 -16.18 -12.05
N ASN A 69 -3.12 -16.59 -12.35
CA ASN A 69 -3.86 -16.20 -13.55
C ASN A 69 -5.11 -15.37 -13.25
N ALA A 70 -5.31 -14.90 -12.01
CA ALA A 70 -6.46 -14.07 -11.68
C ALA A 70 -6.30 -12.69 -12.32
N GLN A 71 -7.13 -12.38 -13.31
CA GLN A 71 -7.31 -11.01 -13.78
C GLN A 71 -7.76 -10.16 -12.58
N ILE A 72 -6.99 -9.14 -12.20
CA ILE A 72 -7.40 -8.17 -11.19
C ILE A 72 -8.27 -7.12 -11.91
N ASP A 73 -9.51 -6.97 -11.46
CA ASP A 73 -10.55 -6.09 -12.02
C ASP A 73 -10.86 -4.88 -11.14
N TYR A 74 -10.20 -4.78 -9.98
CA TYR A 74 -10.29 -3.69 -9.00
C TYR A 74 -8.93 -3.01 -8.81
N GLY A 75 -8.91 -1.91 -8.04
CA GLY A 75 -7.71 -1.10 -7.83
C GLY A 75 -7.62 0.10 -8.78
N TYR A 76 -6.41 0.62 -8.96
CA TYR A 76 -6.17 1.93 -9.56
C TYR A 76 -4.97 1.92 -10.51
N SER A 77 -5.24 2.07 -11.81
CA SER A 77 -4.25 2.42 -12.83
C SER A 77 -4.18 3.94 -13.00
N PHE A 78 -3.12 4.48 -13.63
CA PHE A 78 -3.03 5.92 -13.91
C PHE A 78 -4.14 6.36 -14.88
N ARG A 79 -4.98 7.34 -14.48
CA ARG A 79 -6.14 7.81 -15.26
C ARG A 79 -6.32 9.34 -15.19
N PRO A 80 -5.52 10.11 -15.95
CA PRO A 80 -5.53 11.58 -15.97
C PRO A 80 -6.93 12.23 -16.02
N ASP A 81 -7.81 11.74 -16.89
CA ASP A 81 -9.14 12.32 -17.06
C ASP A 81 -10.08 12.02 -15.89
N SER A 82 -9.89 10.87 -15.21
CA SER A 82 -10.61 10.55 -13.99
C SER A 82 -10.18 11.46 -12.83
N VAL A 83 -8.90 11.80 -12.73
CA VAL A 83 -8.37 12.77 -11.75
C VAL A 83 -9.01 14.14 -11.96
N LYS A 84 -8.93 14.68 -13.19
CA LYS A 84 -9.52 15.97 -13.55
C LYS A 84 -11.03 16.02 -13.30
N LYS A 85 -11.75 14.92 -13.57
CA LYS A 85 -13.18 14.83 -13.27
C LYS A 85 -13.43 14.84 -11.76
N LEU A 86 -12.76 13.98 -10.99
CA LEU A 86 -12.95 13.87 -9.54
C LEU A 86 -12.66 15.19 -8.82
N LEU A 87 -11.57 15.88 -9.17
CA LEU A 87 -11.20 17.16 -8.55
C LEU A 87 -12.21 18.27 -8.82
N LYS A 88 -12.82 18.32 -10.01
CA LYS A 88 -13.90 19.29 -10.32
C LYS A 88 -15.17 19.05 -9.50
N GLU A 89 -15.45 17.81 -9.11
CA GLU A 89 -16.63 17.51 -8.29
C GLU A 89 -16.41 17.72 -6.78
N ILE A 90 -15.33 18.40 -6.39
CA ILE A 90 -14.97 18.76 -5.00
C ILE A 90 -15.04 20.28 -4.87
N SER A 91 -16.01 20.78 -4.09
CA SER A 91 -16.38 22.20 -4.07
C SER A 91 -15.25 23.17 -3.68
N TYR A 92 -14.31 22.75 -2.81
CA TYR A 92 -13.19 23.60 -2.41
C TYR A 92 -12.08 23.70 -3.48
N PHE A 93 -12.04 22.80 -4.47
CA PHE A 93 -11.19 22.95 -5.65
C PHE A 93 -11.75 23.94 -6.68
N GLU A 94 -13.08 24.12 -6.75
CA GLU A 94 -13.69 25.15 -7.59
C GLU A 94 -13.55 26.57 -6.99
N LEU A 95 -13.41 26.67 -5.67
CA LEU A 95 -13.29 27.94 -4.92
C LEU A 95 -11.85 28.39 -4.67
N ASP A 96 -10.86 27.70 -5.26
CA ASP A 96 -9.40 27.87 -5.03
C ASP A 96 -8.97 27.82 -3.54
N LYS A 97 -9.83 27.23 -2.67
CA LYS A 97 -9.57 27.00 -1.24
C LYS A 97 -8.96 25.62 -1.03
N LYS A 98 -7.86 25.35 -1.74
CA LYS A 98 -7.16 24.06 -1.67
C LYS A 98 -6.66 23.81 -0.24
N PRO A 99 -7.02 22.69 0.41
CA PRO A 99 -6.59 22.38 1.76
C PRO A 99 -5.13 21.91 1.76
N GLU A 100 -4.40 22.17 2.86
CA GLU A 100 -3.04 21.67 3.02
C GLU A 100 -3.05 20.15 3.24
N ILE A 101 -2.36 19.40 2.37
CA ILE A 101 -2.23 17.95 2.45
C ILE A 101 -0.76 17.60 2.64
N LYS A 102 -0.41 16.96 3.76
CA LYS A 102 0.97 16.62 4.12
C LYS A 102 1.22 15.12 4.08
N LEU A 103 2.05 14.67 3.14
CA LEU A 103 2.53 13.29 3.06
C LEU A 103 3.82 13.14 3.87
N VAL A 104 3.75 12.41 4.98
CA VAL A 104 4.91 12.16 5.86
C VAL A 104 5.66 10.89 5.46
N THR A 105 6.99 10.99 5.33
CA THR A 105 7.88 9.89 4.91
C THR A 105 9.24 9.94 5.61
N THR A 106 10.13 8.99 5.30
CA THR A 106 11.55 9.00 5.72
C THR A 106 12.46 9.40 4.56
N SER A 107 13.72 9.69 4.85
CA SER A 107 14.76 10.01 3.85
C SER A 107 14.83 9.02 2.69
N ASP A 108 14.62 7.75 2.99
CA ASP A 108 14.90 6.63 2.09
C ASP A 108 13.81 6.43 1.02
N TYR A 109 12.70 7.17 1.12
CA TYR A 109 11.53 7.09 0.22
C TYR A 109 11.02 8.48 -0.18
N ILE A 110 11.85 9.52 -0.01
CA ILE A 110 11.52 10.91 -0.38
C ILE A 110 11.34 11.06 -1.90
N ASP A 111 12.08 10.30 -2.70
CA ASP A 111 12.05 10.30 -4.16
C ASP A 111 10.70 9.80 -4.69
N LEU A 112 10.18 8.68 -4.18
CA LEU A 112 8.85 8.16 -4.50
C LEU A 112 7.77 9.18 -4.13
N CYS A 113 7.86 9.78 -2.94
CA CYS A 113 6.88 10.75 -2.46
C CYS A 113 6.90 12.03 -3.29
N LYS A 114 8.08 12.51 -3.70
CA LYS A 114 8.24 13.67 -4.61
C LYS A 114 7.78 13.39 -6.03
N PHE A 115 7.95 12.17 -6.54
CA PHE A 115 7.39 11.77 -7.84
C PHE A 115 5.85 11.82 -7.82
N ILE A 116 5.23 11.29 -6.76
CA ILE A 116 3.77 11.36 -6.56
C ILE A 116 3.34 12.82 -6.41
N GLN A 117 4.00 13.62 -5.57
CA GLN A 117 3.76 15.06 -5.44
C GLN A 117 3.77 15.80 -6.78
N SER A 118 4.79 15.55 -7.62
CA SER A 118 4.89 16.16 -8.96
C SER A 118 3.72 15.74 -9.86
N GLN A 119 3.39 14.45 -9.90
CA GLN A 119 2.32 13.93 -10.77
C GLN A 119 0.92 14.39 -10.33
N LEU A 120 0.68 14.58 -9.04
CA LEU A 120 -0.56 15.19 -8.55
C LEU A 120 -0.61 16.70 -8.85
N GLY A 121 0.54 17.37 -8.76
CA GLY A 121 0.71 18.79 -9.11
C GLY A 121 0.35 19.10 -10.56
N ASP A 122 0.61 18.17 -11.50
CA ASP A 122 0.19 18.27 -12.92
C ASP A 122 -1.35 18.40 -13.10
N PHE A 123 -2.13 18.05 -12.06
CA PHE A 123 -3.59 18.20 -12.01
C PHE A 123 -4.07 19.36 -11.12
N GLY A 124 -3.15 20.14 -10.55
CA GLY A 124 -3.44 21.19 -9.57
C GLY A 124 -3.75 20.68 -8.16
N LEU A 125 -3.53 19.39 -7.88
CA LEU A 125 -3.60 18.77 -6.56
C LEU A 125 -2.24 18.87 -5.88
N GLU A 126 -2.07 19.92 -5.09
CA GLU A 126 -0.82 20.20 -4.37
C GLU A 126 -0.79 19.42 -3.05
N ILE A 127 0.32 18.71 -2.80
CA ILE A 127 0.63 18.07 -1.52
C ILE A 127 2.02 18.50 -1.06
N GLY A 128 2.23 18.68 0.24
CA GLY A 128 3.54 18.78 0.86
C GLY A 128 4.15 17.40 1.13
N VAL A 129 5.46 17.26 1.01
CA VAL A 129 6.20 16.06 1.42
C VAL A 129 7.08 16.41 2.61
N GLU A 130 6.75 15.86 3.77
CA GLU A 130 7.50 16.09 5.01
C GLU A 130 8.36 14.86 5.33
N VAL A 131 9.65 15.11 5.61
CA VAL A 131 10.60 14.06 5.98
C VAL A 131 10.80 14.07 7.49
N SER A 132 10.65 12.92 8.13
CA SER A 132 10.86 12.75 9.56
C SER A 132 11.71 11.50 9.86
N PRO A 133 12.43 11.46 11.00
CA PRO A 133 13.19 10.28 11.42
C PRO A 133 12.31 9.03 11.52
N ALA A 134 12.83 7.87 11.11
CA ALA A 134 12.06 6.63 11.01
C ALA A 134 11.40 6.19 12.33
N GLY A 135 12.04 6.44 13.48
CA GLY A 135 11.45 6.20 14.81
C GLY A 135 10.22 7.07 15.08
N ALA A 136 10.32 8.38 14.82
CA ALA A 136 9.20 9.31 14.98
C ALA A 136 8.05 8.99 14.02
N VAL A 137 8.33 8.68 12.75
CA VAL A 137 7.29 8.27 11.79
C VAL A 137 6.59 6.98 12.24
N ARG A 138 7.33 6.02 12.82
CA ARG A 138 6.72 4.80 13.38
C ARG A 138 5.82 5.13 14.57
N GLU A 139 6.29 5.93 15.53
CA GLU A 139 5.52 6.33 16.71
C GLU A 139 4.25 7.11 16.33
N MET A 140 4.37 8.08 15.43
CA MET A 140 3.23 8.91 15.00
C MET A 140 2.17 8.07 14.26
N LYS A 141 2.57 7.12 13.39
CA LYS A 141 1.61 6.16 12.79
C LYS A 141 0.95 5.27 13.84
N ALA A 142 1.75 4.69 14.75
CA ALA A 142 1.26 3.82 15.80
C ALA A 142 0.30 4.53 16.77
N ASN A 143 0.33 5.87 16.86
CA ASN A 143 -0.59 6.67 17.68
C ASN A 143 -1.61 7.46 16.87
N SER A 144 -1.83 7.13 15.59
CA SER A 144 -2.83 7.77 14.72
C SER A 144 -2.63 9.29 14.54
N LYS A 145 -1.38 9.77 14.64
CA LYS A 145 -1.02 11.21 14.58
C LYS A 145 -0.71 11.71 13.15
N LEU A 146 -0.82 10.86 12.12
CA LEU A 146 -0.52 11.21 10.73
C LEU A 146 -1.74 10.97 9.83
N ASN A 147 -2.20 12.03 9.16
CA ASN A 147 -3.33 11.93 8.21
C ASN A 147 -2.95 11.23 6.90
N PHE A 148 -1.70 11.37 6.45
CA PHE A 148 -1.19 10.76 5.21
C PHE A 148 0.29 10.42 5.35
N PHE A 149 0.65 9.17 5.12
CA PHE A 149 1.99 8.67 5.43
C PHE A 149 2.45 7.56 4.49
N ARG A 150 3.77 7.43 4.29
CA ARG A 150 4.35 6.24 3.63
C ARG A 150 4.48 5.07 4.61
N ALA A 151 4.14 3.88 4.13
CA ALA A 151 4.26 2.63 4.86
C ALA A 151 4.59 1.46 3.92
N SER A 152 4.91 0.32 4.51
CA SER A 152 5.11 -0.95 3.84
C SER A 152 4.56 -2.06 4.73
N TRP A 153 4.14 -3.17 4.13
CA TRP A 153 3.76 -4.36 4.87
C TRP A 153 4.43 -5.60 4.28
N ILE A 154 5.24 -6.25 5.10
CA ILE A 154 5.91 -7.51 4.78
C ILE A 154 5.11 -8.62 5.48
N ALA A 155 4.69 -9.63 4.74
CA ALA A 155 3.89 -10.70 5.33
C ALA A 155 4.71 -11.58 6.29
N ASP A 156 4.17 -11.85 7.48
CA ASP A 156 4.81 -12.73 8.47
C ASP A 156 4.75 -14.21 8.04
N TYR A 157 3.67 -14.58 7.35
CA TYR A 157 3.40 -15.91 6.81
C TYR A 157 2.69 -15.79 5.44
N PRO A 158 2.79 -16.80 4.55
CA PRO A 158 2.34 -16.69 3.16
C PRO A 158 0.83 -16.90 2.98
N ASP A 159 0.00 -16.26 3.82
CA ASP A 159 -1.45 -16.17 3.63
C ASP A 159 -1.87 -14.70 3.43
N ALA A 160 -2.91 -14.48 2.62
CA ALA A 160 -3.40 -13.16 2.30
C ALA A 160 -4.20 -12.52 3.46
N GLU A 161 -4.66 -13.30 4.44
CA GLU A 161 -5.24 -12.78 5.70
C GLU A 161 -4.34 -11.70 6.31
N ASN A 162 -3.04 -11.97 6.38
CA ASN A 162 -2.06 -11.13 7.07
C ASN A 162 -1.97 -9.69 6.51
N TYR A 163 -2.42 -9.46 5.27
CA TYR A 163 -2.58 -8.11 4.71
C TYR A 163 -3.94 -7.49 5.03
N LEU A 164 -4.99 -8.31 5.15
CA LEU A 164 -6.37 -7.91 5.40
C LEU A 164 -6.63 -7.62 6.88
N SER A 165 -5.95 -8.30 7.81
CA SER A 165 -6.01 -8.02 9.25
C SER A 165 -5.51 -6.62 9.63
N LEU A 166 -4.78 -5.94 8.74
CA LEU A 166 -4.47 -4.51 8.88
C LEU A 166 -5.70 -3.60 8.78
N PHE A 167 -6.83 -4.09 8.29
CA PHE A 167 -8.00 -3.28 7.93
C PHE A 167 -9.28 -3.69 8.64
N ILE A 168 -9.22 -4.64 9.58
CA ILE A 168 -10.36 -4.97 10.44
C ILE A 168 -10.58 -3.88 11.50
N SER A 169 -11.83 -3.65 11.88
CA SER A 169 -12.22 -2.55 12.77
C SER A 169 -11.73 -2.70 14.21
N GLU A 170 -11.46 -3.92 14.67
CA GLU A 170 -10.94 -4.18 16.02
C GLU A 170 -9.46 -3.81 16.17
N ASN A 171 -8.71 -3.80 15.06
CA ASN A 171 -7.26 -3.57 15.05
C ASN A 171 -6.86 -2.08 15.03
N PHE A 172 -7.73 -1.16 15.43
CA PHE A 172 -7.44 0.28 15.41
C PHE A 172 -6.22 0.66 16.24
N SER A 173 -5.31 1.46 15.67
CA SER A 173 -4.23 2.08 16.42
C SER A 173 -4.77 3.05 17.49
N PRO A 174 -4.21 3.08 18.71
CA PRO A 174 -2.88 2.55 19.08
C PRO A 174 -2.82 1.09 19.51
N ASN A 175 -3.96 0.40 19.64
CA ASN A 175 -4.01 -0.96 20.19
C ASN A 175 -3.80 -2.06 19.14
N GLY A 176 -3.82 -1.72 17.84
CA GLY A 176 -3.55 -2.65 16.75
C GLY A 176 -2.94 -1.99 15.50
N PRO A 177 -2.70 -2.79 14.44
CA PRO A 177 -1.98 -2.37 13.23
C PRO A 177 -2.80 -1.56 12.20
N ASN A 178 -4.10 -1.33 12.41
CA ASN A 178 -4.93 -0.53 11.52
C ASN A 178 -4.67 0.97 11.72
N TYR A 179 -3.58 1.44 11.12
CA TYR A 179 -3.17 2.85 11.09
C TYR A 179 -4.05 3.73 10.20
N THR A 180 -4.96 3.14 9.42
CA THR A 180 -5.90 3.88 8.58
C THR A 180 -7.21 4.18 9.28
N HIS A 181 -7.57 3.46 10.34
CA HIS A 181 -8.91 3.50 10.97
C HIS A 181 -10.04 3.22 9.97
N TYR A 182 -9.73 2.51 8.87
CA TYR A 182 -10.74 1.99 7.97
C TYR A 182 -11.62 0.98 8.70
N LYS A 183 -12.94 1.13 8.54
CA LYS A 183 -13.96 0.29 9.16
C LYS A 183 -15.09 0.03 8.17
N SER A 184 -15.47 -1.24 8.04
CA SER A 184 -16.64 -1.66 7.26
C SER A 184 -17.18 -2.96 7.84
N ALA A 185 -18.47 -2.97 8.19
CA ALA A 185 -19.10 -4.17 8.73
C ALA A 185 -19.10 -5.34 7.73
N GLU A 186 -19.19 -5.06 6.42
CA GLU A 186 -19.08 -6.11 5.38
C GLU A 186 -17.65 -6.69 5.34
N PHE A 187 -16.63 -5.85 5.53
CA PHE A 187 -15.23 -6.29 5.56
C PHE A 187 -14.93 -7.12 6.81
N ASP A 188 -15.38 -6.67 7.98
CA ASP A 188 -15.20 -7.39 9.24
C ASP A 188 -15.93 -8.75 9.24
N GLU A 189 -17.11 -8.84 8.60
CA GLU A 189 -17.85 -10.11 8.52
C GLU A 189 -17.21 -11.08 7.53
N MET A 190 -16.80 -10.61 6.35
CA MET A 190 -16.02 -11.42 5.40
C MET A 190 -14.69 -11.89 6.01
N TYR A 191 -14.06 -11.09 6.87
CA TYR A 191 -12.86 -11.52 7.60
C TYR A 191 -13.16 -12.74 8.48
N LYS A 192 -14.20 -12.69 9.31
CA LYS A 192 -14.62 -13.84 10.15
C LYS A 192 -15.01 -15.06 9.32
N GLU A 193 -15.75 -14.88 8.23
CA GLU A 193 -16.09 -15.94 7.28
C GLU A 193 -14.82 -16.62 6.74
N SER A 194 -13.83 -15.82 6.32
CA SER A 194 -12.56 -16.34 5.80
C SER A 194 -11.77 -17.15 6.84
N MET A 195 -11.86 -16.82 8.13
CA MET A 195 -11.20 -17.56 9.22
C MET A 195 -11.87 -18.92 9.50
N MET A 196 -13.13 -19.11 9.09
CA MET A 196 -13.87 -20.36 9.23
C MET A 196 -13.87 -21.22 7.96
N GLU A 197 -13.48 -20.65 6.80
CA GLU A 197 -13.46 -21.36 5.52
C GLU A 197 -12.19 -22.23 5.34
N LEU A 198 -12.42 -23.53 5.15
CA LEU A 198 -11.37 -24.54 4.96
C LEU A 198 -11.04 -24.77 3.48
N ASP A 199 -11.97 -24.46 2.57
CA ASP A 199 -11.74 -24.51 1.13
C ASP A 199 -10.89 -23.30 0.69
N ILE A 200 -9.65 -23.59 0.28
CA ILE A 200 -8.66 -22.60 -0.14
C ILE A 200 -9.13 -21.75 -1.33
N ILE A 201 -9.95 -22.31 -2.24
CA ILE A 201 -10.43 -21.59 -3.43
C ILE A 201 -11.52 -20.59 -3.00
N LYS A 202 -12.46 -21.02 -2.15
CA LYS A 202 -13.48 -20.13 -1.58
C LYS A 202 -12.85 -19.05 -0.71
N ARG A 203 -11.93 -19.41 0.19
CA ARG A 203 -11.23 -18.45 1.07
C ARG A 203 -10.50 -17.37 0.27
N LYS A 204 -9.81 -17.74 -0.82
CA LYS A 204 -9.20 -16.80 -1.77
C LYS A 204 -10.20 -15.89 -2.49
N SER A 205 -11.40 -16.39 -2.79
CA SER A 205 -12.49 -15.58 -3.36
C SER A 205 -12.96 -14.52 -2.36
N ILE A 206 -13.12 -14.90 -1.08
CA ILE A 206 -13.45 -13.98 0.02
C ILE A 206 -12.35 -12.92 0.15
N TYR A 207 -11.07 -13.31 0.23
CA TYR A 207 -9.95 -12.36 0.30
C TYR A 207 -9.91 -11.36 -0.87
N ARG A 208 -10.16 -11.82 -2.10
CA ARG A 208 -10.26 -10.94 -3.28
C ARG A 208 -11.40 -9.93 -3.13
N LYS A 209 -12.57 -10.37 -2.66
CA LYS A 209 -13.72 -9.48 -2.44
C LYS A 209 -13.42 -8.46 -1.34
N MET A 210 -12.79 -8.86 -0.25
CA MET A 210 -12.37 -7.97 0.83
C MET A 210 -11.41 -6.87 0.36
N ASP A 211 -10.35 -7.25 -0.36
CA ASP A 211 -9.38 -6.30 -0.92
C ASP A 211 -10.05 -5.33 -1.91
N SER A 212 -10.95 -5.83 -2.77
CA SER A 212 -11.75 -4.99 -3.68
C SER A 212 -12.67 -3.98 -2.94
N VAL A 213 -13.34 -4.42 -1.87
CA VAL A 213 -14.17 -3.54 -1.02
C VAL A 213 -13.30 -2.48 -0.35
N MET A 214 -12.19 -2.86 0.30
CA MET A 214 -11.26 -1.92 0.93
C MET A 214 -10.72 -0.89 -0.07
N MET A 215 -10.27 -1.32 -1.25
CA MET A 215 -9.81 -0.42 -2.31
C MET A 215 -10.91 0.51 -2.85
N THR A 216 -12.18 0.12 -2.78
CA THR A 216 -13.33 0.96 -3.15
C THR A 216 -13.53 2.16 -2.20
N TYR A 217 -13.21 1.98 -0.91
CA TYR A 217 -13.14 3.06 0.10
C TYR A 217 -11.79 3.81 0.10
N SER A 218 -10.76 3.21 -0.50
CA SER A 218 -9.45 3.82 -0.75
C SER A 218 -8.73 4.38 0.49
N PRO A 219 -8.65 3.66 1.64
CA PRO A 219 -7.87 4.10 2.80
C PRO A 219 -6.35 4.01 2.56
N VAL A 220 -5.93 3.41 1.45
CA VAL A 220 -4.53 3.29 1.03
C VAL A 220 -4.36 3.63 -0.45
N VAL A 221 -3.12 3.97 -0.80
CA VAL A 221 -2.63 4.17 -2.17
C VAL A 221 -1.52 3.16 -2.39
N ILE A 222 -1.81 2.03 -3.04
CA ILE A 222 -0.78 1.01 -3.29
C ILE A 222 0.19 1.52 -4.36
N LEU A 223 1.48 1.43 -4.10
CA LEU A 223 2.55 1.92 -4.97
C LEU A 223 3.10 0.78 -5.85
N TYR A 224 3.60 -0.28 -5.21
CA TYR A 224 4.18 -1.45 -5.88
C TYR A 224 4.27 -2.66 -4.93
N TYR A 225 4.47 -3.83 -5.51
CA TYR A 225 4.87 -5.05 -4.80
C TYR A 225 6.38 -5.24 -4.98
N ASP A 226 7.12 -5.41 -3.89
CA ASP A 226 8.59 -5.37 -3.94
C ASP A 226 9.20 -6.71 -4.41
N GLN A 227 10.49 -6.69 -4.76
CA GLN A 227 11.22 -7.89 -5.18
C GLN A 227 12.55 -7.99 -4.43
N SER A 228 12.85 -9.17 -3.89
CA SER A 228 14.12 -9.43 -3.23
C SER A 228 15.16 -9.85 -4.26
N LEU A 229 16.27 -9.12 -4.33
CA LEU A 229 17.45 -9.48 -5.12
C LEU A 229 18.59 -9.92 -4.18
N ARG A 230 19.01 -11.17 -4.31
CA ARG A 230 20.13 -11.74 -3.54
C ARG A 230 21.37 -11.91 -4.43
N PHE A 231 22.42 -11.16 -4.12
CA PHE A 231 23.74 -11.32 -4.70
C PHE A 231 24.53 -12.36 -3.92
N ILE A 232 24.80 -13.50 -4.56
CA ILE A 232 25.49 -14.65 -3.97
C ILE A 232 26.82 -14.81 -4.72
N ASN A 233 27.93 -14.87 -3.98
CA ASN A 233 29.25 -15.15 -4.54
C ASN A 233 29.26 -16.57 -5.14
N LYS A 234 29.89 -16.77 -6.31
CA LYS A 234 29.94 -18.08 -7.00
C LYS A 234 30.54 -19.23 -6.15
N LYS A 235 31.33 -18.92 -5.10
CA LYS A 235 31.84 -19.90 -4.14
C LYS A 235 30.82 -20.34 -3.07
N ILE A 236 29.64 -19.70 -2.99
CA ILE A 236 28.62 -20.02 -2.00
C ILE A 236 27.53 -20.90 -2.62
N SER A 237 27.28 -22.05 -2.01
CA SER A 237 26.21 -22.99 -2.38
C SER A 237 25.22 -23.15 -1.22
N GLY A 238 24.02 -23.66 -1.52
CA GLY A 238 22.98 -23.92 -0.53
C GLY A 238 22.33 -22.68 0.12
N MET A 239 22.65 -21.47 -0.36
CA MET A 239 21.98 -20.24 0.02
C MET A 239 20.76 -20.00 -0.88
N ASN A 240 19.57 -20.22 -0.34
CA ASN A 240 18.30 -19.98 -1.00
C ASN A 240 17.69 -18.64 -0.54
N SER A 241 16.79 -18.08 -1.35
CA SER A 241 15.86 -17.05 -0.90
C SER A 241 14.54 -17.69 -0.41
N ASN A 242 13.63 -16.87 0.12
CA ASN A 242 12.28 -17.26 0.48
C ASN A 242 11.36 -16.03 0.39
N PRO A 243 10.03 -16.20 0.30
CA PRO A 243 9.10 -15.10 0.04
C PRO A 243 9.06 -14.00 1.13
N ILE A 244 9.57 -14.28 2.33
CA ILE A 244 9.68 -13.33 3.46
C ILE A 244 11.12 -12.83 3.68
N ASN A 245 12.03 -13.13 2.75
CA ASN A 245 13.43 -12.70 2.69
C ASN A 245 14.32 -13.04 3.92
N LEU A 246 13.92 -14.00 4.76
CA LEU A 246 14.69 -14.40 5.95
C LEU A 246 16.03 -15.04 5.55
N LEU A 247 17.08 -14.75 6.33
CA LEU A 247 18.41 -15.32 6.12
C LEU A 247 18.50 -16.74 6.71
N ASN A 248 18.26 -17.76 5.90
CA ASN A 248 18.47 -19.15 6.29
C ASN A 248 19.87 -19.63 5.89
N LEU A 249 20.73 -19.91 6.89
CA LEU A 249 22.11 -20.36 6.70
C LEU A 249 22.32 -21.87 6.91
N LYS A 250 21.28 -22.63 7.27
CA LYS A 250 21.41 -24.05 7.71
C LYS A 250 22.06 -24.97 6.68
N THR A 251 21.88 -24.67 5.39
CA THR A 251 22.39 -25.46 4.25
C THR A 251 23.56 -24.78 3.53
N VAL A 252 24.03 -23.63 4.02
CA VAL A 252 24.99 -22.78 3.29
C VAL A 252 26.41 -23.29 3.44
N GLN A 253 27.10 -23.43 2.31
CA GLN A 253 28.49 -23.84 2.26
C GLN A 253 29.32 -22.87 1.41
N LYS A 254 30.63 -22.80 1.69
CA LYS A 254 31.60 -22.03 0.92
C LYS A 254 32.68 -22.95 0.37
N SER A 255 32.84 -23.03 -0.96
CA SER A 255 33.99 -23.67 -1.58
C SER A 255 35.27 -22.86 -1.31
N LYS A 256 36.41 -23.55 -1.26
CA LYS A 256 37.72 -22.94 -1.03
C LYS A 256 38.06 -21.91 -2.11
#